data_AF-A0A0B0IBU5-F1
#
_entry.id   AF-A0A0B0IBU5-F1
#
_cell.length_a   1.000
_cell.length_b   1.000
_cell.length_c   1.000
_cell.angle_alpha   90.00
_cell.angle_beta   90.00
_cell.angle_gamma   90.00
#
_symmetry.space_group_name_H-M   'P 1'
#
loop_
_entity.id
_entity.type
_entity.pdbx_description
1 polymer ?
#
loop_
_entity_poly.entity_id
_entity_poly.type
_entity_poly.pdbx_seq_one_letter_code
_entity_poly.pdbx_strand_id
1 'polypeptide(L)'
;MIAKELYQKYIGLELLHDLVNDEGTLLLKKGTVLSESLLRRLNVRIEYLNAVCGKSNRPDHLDLIEGASNEIKVIFDKFKKINKLLLKLNQPFSQRFKY
;
A
#
# COMPACT_ATOMS: atom_id res chain seq x y z
N MET A 1 -25.83 17.36 -4.10
CA MET A 1 -26.17 16.06 -4.71
C MET A 1 -25.03 15.03 -4.52
N ILE A 2 -24.40 14.98 -3.34
CA ILE A 2 -23.06 14.34 -3.18
C ILE A 2 -23.14 13.02 -2.37
N ALA A 3 -24.09 12.88 -1.45
CA ALA A 3 -24.18 11.70 -0.58
C ALA A 3 -24.59 10.40 -1.29
N LYS A 4 -25.40 10.48 -2.36
CA LYS A 4 -25.99 9.28 -3.00
C LYS A 4 -24.96 8.49 -3.81
N GLU A 5 -24.07 9.17 -4.52
CA GLU A 5 -22.97 8.53 -5.26
C GLU A 5 -21.89 7.97 -4.32
N LEU A 6 -21.64 8.65 -3.20
CA LEU A 6 -20.62 8.23 -2.22
C LEU A 6 -20.93 6.89 -1.56
N TYR A 7 -22.22 6.57 -1.36
CA TYR A 7 -22.63 5.32 -0.72
C TYR A 7 -22.77 4.16 -1.70
N GLN A 8 -23.01 4.41 -2.99
CA GLN A 8 -23.16 3.34 -3.99
C GLN A 8 -21.97 2.39 -4.04
N LYS A 9 -20.74 2.91 -3.89
CA LYS A 9 -19.52 2.08 -3.89
C LYS A 9 -19.38 1.14 -2.69
N TYR A 10 -20.18 1.32 -1.64
CA TYR A 10 -20.14 0.50 -0.42
C TYR A 10 -21.34 -0.44 -0.29
N ILE A 11 -22.44 -0.19 -1.02
CA ILE A 11 -23.61 -1.06 -0.99
C ILE A 11 -23.21 -2.46 -1.46
N GLY A 12 -23.58 -3.48 -0.70
CA GLY A 12 -23.27 -4.88 -0.96
C GLY A 12 -21.89 -5.33 -0.46
N LEU A 13 -21.07 -4.43 0.09
CA LEU A 13 -19.81 -4.83 0.72
C LEU A 13 -20.04 -5.36 2.14
N GLU A 14 -19.27 -6.38 2.49
CA GLU A 14 -19.21 -6.92 3.85
C GLU A 14 -18.15 -6.18 4.67
N LEU A 15 -18.47 -5.89 5.93
CA LEU A 15 -17.51 -5.33 6.88
C LEU A 15 -16.49 -6.39 7.30
N LEU A 16 -15.20 -6.10 7.12
CA LEU A 16 -14.11 -6.98 7.53
C LEU A 16 -13.76 -6.84 9.02
N HIS A 17 -14.14 -5.70 9.60
CA HIS A 17 -13.91 -5.34 11.00
C HIS A 17 -15.16 -4.71 11.61
N ASP A 18 -15.25 -4.74 12.93
CA ASP A 18 -16.28 -4.02 13.67
C ASP A 18 -16.16 -2.50 13.40
N LEU A 19 -17.28 -1.86 13.13
CA LEU A 19 -17.37 -0.42 12.97
C LEU A 19 -17.77 0.19 14.31
N VAL A 20 -16.89 1.00 14.88
CA VAL A 20 -17.10 1.73 16.14
C VAL A 20 -17.12 3.23 15.89
N ASN A 21 -17.84 3.99 16.73
CA ASN A 21 -17.79 5.46 16.72
C ASN A 21 -16.55 5.97 17.48
N ASP A 22 -16.35 7.30 17.49
CA ASP A 22 -15.22 7.94 18.17
C ASP A 22 -15.23 7.73 19.70
N GLU A 23 -16.37 7.35 20.27
CA GLU A 23 -16.55 7.02 21.69
C GLU A 23 -16.32 5.52 21.98
N GLY A 24 -16.01 4.71 20.96
CA GLY A 24 -15.80 3.27 21.07
C GLY A 24 -17.08 2.44 21.09
N THR A 25 -18.25 3.04 20.84
CA THR A 25 -19.54 2.35 20.74
C THR A 25 -19.64 1.60 19.42
N LEU A 26 -20.01 0.32 19.49
CA LEU A 26 -20.24 -0.52 18.32
C LEU A 26 -21.44 -0.03 17.50
N LEU A 27 -21.19 0.36 16.26
CA LEU A 27 -22.19 0.78 15.30
C LEU A 27 -22.66 -0.38 14.42
N LEU A 28 -21.71 -1.14 13.86
CA LEU A 28 -21.98 -2.34 13.06
C LEU A 28 -20.95 -3.41 13.37
N LYS A 29 -21.41 -4.67 13.35
CA LYS A 29 -20.55 -5.82 13.57
C LYS A 29 -19.85 -6.25 12.28
N LYS A 30 -18.65 -6.80 12.40
CA LYS A 30 -17.97 -7.57 11.35
C LYS A 30 -18.93 -8.59 10.73
N GLY A 31 -18.86 -8.73 9.42
CA GLY A 31 -19.73 -9.62 8.64
C GLY A 31 -21.05 -8.99 8.22
N THR A 32 -21.34 -7.76 8.64
CA THR A 32 -22.55 -7.06 8.18
C THR A 32 -22.36 -6.62 6.74
N VAL A 33 -23.35 -6.94 5.89
CA VAL A 33 -23.43 -6.44 4.51
C VAL A 33 -24.06 -5.05 4.52
N LEU A 34 -23.38 -4.07 3.94
CA LEU A 34 -23.82 -2.69 3.92
C LEU A 34 -24.98 -2.50 2.93
N SER A 35 -26.10 -1.99 3.43
CA SER A 35 -27.26 -1.58 2.63
C SER A 35 -27.37 -0.06 2.57
N GLU A 36 -28.14 0.45 1.62
CA GLU A 36 -28.41 1.89 1.51
C GLU A 36 -29.04 2.46 2.80
N SER A 37 -29.94 1.71 3.43
CA SER A 37 -30.61 2.14 4.67
C SER A 37 -29.65 2.21 5.85
N LEU A 38 -28.69 1.29 5.95
CA LEU A 38 -27.64 1.33 6.98
C LEU A 38 -26.71 2.52 6.79
N LEU A 39 -26.25 2.75 5.56
CA LEU A 39 -25.36 3.87 5.24
C LEU A 39 -26.01 5.23 5.52
N ARG A 40 -27.31 5.38 5.22
CA ARG A 40 -28.08 6.58 5.56
C ARG A 40 -28.25 6.77 7.07
N ARG A 41 -28.49 5.69 7.83
CA ARG A 41 -28.66 5.75 9.29
C ARG A 41 -27.38 6.11 10.02
N LEU A 42 -26.26 5.59 9.54
CA LEU A 42 -24.99 5.71 10.25
C LEU A 42 -24.32 7.07 10.07
N ASN A 43 -24.64 7.80 9.00
CA ASN A 43 -24.06 9.12 8.67
C ASN A 43 -22.54 9.20 8.93
N VAL A 44 -21.84 8.08 8.70
CA VAL A 44 -20.42 7.94 9.04
C VAL A 44 -19.60 8.60 7.96
N ARG A 45 -18.47 9.22 8.34
CA ARG A 45 -17.51 9.70 7.36
C ARG A 45 -16.97 8.52 6.54
N ILE A 46 -16.84 8.76 5.24
CA ILE A 46 -16.41 7.79 4.24
C ILE A 46 -15.01 7.21 4.53
N GLU A 47 -14.18 7.95 5.25
CA GLU A 47 -12.87 7.48 5.71
C GLU A 47 -12.96 6.22 6.58
N TYR A 48 -13.95 6.14 7.47
CA TYR A 48 -14.15 4.97 8.32
C TYR A 48 -14.58 3.77 7.48
N LEU A 49 -15.52 3.96 6.55
CA LEU A 49 -16.01 2.90 5.67
C LEU A 49 -14.90 2.29 4.80
N ASN A 50 -13.94 3.10 4.33
CA ASN A 50 -12.77 2.60 3.61
C ASN A 50 -11.92 1.66 4.47
N ALA A 51 -11.72 2.01 5.75
CA ALA A 51 -10.92 1.21 6.68
C ALA A 51 -11.59 -0.13 7.03
N VAL A 52 -12.90 -0.12 7.33
CA VAL A 52 -13.63 -1.34 7.73
C VAL A 52 -14.05 -2.23 6.55
N CYS A 53 -14.23 -1.71 5.34
CA CYS A 53 -14.53 -2.51 4.14
C CYS A 53 -13.29 -2.98 3.38
N GLY A 54 -12.08 -2.67 3.86
CA GLY A 54 -10.83 -3.06 3.19
C GLY A 54 -10.58 -2.39 1.84
N LYS A 55 -11.41 -1.42 1.45
CA LYS A 55 -11.12 -0.55 0.29
C LYS A 55 -10.08 0.46 0.70
N SER A 56 -8.81 0.04 0.67
CA SER A 56 -7.73 0.99 0.79
C SER A 56 -7.77 1.92 -0.42
N ASN A 57 -8.28 3.13 -0.24
CA ASN A 57 -7.90 4.29 -1.05
C ASN A 57 -6.43 4.67 -0.80
N ARG A 58 -5.57 3.72 -0.40
CA ARG A 58 -4.13 3.93 -0.32
C ARG A 58 -3.65 3.82 -1.76
N PRO A 59 -3.09 4.89 -2.34
CA PRO A 59 -2.31 4.76 -3.55
C PRO A 59 -1.25 3.71 -3.26
N ASP A 60 -1.31 2.63 -4.03
CA ASP A 60 -0.37 1.55 -4.18
C ASP A 60 0.78 1.46 -3.17
N HIS A 61 0.55 0.69 -2.10
CA HIS A 61 1.67 0.08 -1.34
C HIS A 61 2.59 -0.73 -2.27
N LEU A 62 2.06 -1.25 -3.38
CA LEU A 62 2.83 -1.92 -4.42
C LEU A 62 3.83 -0.98 -5.09
N ASP A 63 3.46 0.26 -5.39
CA ASP A 63 4.35 1.24 -6.02
C ASP A 63 5.48 1.67 -5.06
N LEU A 64 5.18 1.79 -3.76
CA LEU A 64 6.21 2.06 -2.76
C LEU A 64 7.19 0.89 -2.59
N ILE A 65 6.68 -0.35 -2.62
CA ILE A 65 7.51 -1.56 -2.55
C ILE A 65 8.34 -1.72 -3.83
N GLU A 66 7.76 -1.47 -5.00
CA GLU A 66 8.43 -1.52 -6.29
C GLU A 66 9.52 -0.44 -6.38
N GLY A 67 9.21 0.78 -5.95
CA GLY A 67 10.16 1.89 -5.84
C GLY A 67 11.35 1.54 -4.94
N ALA A 68 11.08 1.05 -3.73
CA ALA A 68 12.12 0.64 -2.78
C ALA A 68 12.98 -0.52 -3.34
N SER A 69 12.36 -1.51 -3.98
CA SER A 69 13.07 -2.63 -4.60
C SER A 69 14.00 -2.18 -5.74
N ASN A 70 13.54 -1.24 -6.57
CA ASN A 70 14.34 -0.66 -7.64
C ASN A 70 15.53 0.14 -7.10
N GLU A 71 15.34 0.94 -6.05
CA GLU A 71 16.44 1.68 -5.41
C GLU A 71 17.51 0.74 -4.83
N ILE A 72 17.09 -0.31 -4.12
CA ILE A 72 17.99 -1.34 -3.58
C ILE A 72 18.80 -1.98 -4.71
N LYS A 73 18.15 -2.35 -5.82
CA LYS A 73 18.80 -2.95 -6.99
C LYS A 73 19.88 -2.04 -7.59
N VAL A 74 19.58 -0.74 -7.73
CA VAL A 74 20.53 0.25 -8.23
C VAL A 74 21.74 0.39 -7.30
N ILE A 75 21.53 0.39 -5.98
CA ILE A 75 22.63 0.43 -4.99
C ILE A 75 23.52 -0.81 -5.13
N PHE A 76 22.92 -2.00 -5.22
CA PHE A 76 23.68 -3.25 -5.40
C PHE A 76 24.46 -3.26 -6.72
N ASP A 77 23.88 -2.78 -7.82
CA ASP A 77 24.57 -2.70 -9.11
C ASP A 77 25.75 -1.73 -9.09
N LYS A 78 25.59 -0.58 -8.42
CA LYS A 78 26.70 0.37 -8.19
C LYS A 78 27.81 -0.29 -7.37
N PHE A 79 27.46 -0.98 -6.29
CA PHE A 79 28.42 -1.67 -5.44
C PHE A 79 29.17 -2.78 -6.18
N LYS A 80 28.46 -3.55 -7.02
CA LYS A 80 29.05 -4.60 -7.86
C LYS A 80 30.01 -4.04 -8.90
N LYS A 81 29.71 -2.88 -9.51
CA LYS A 81 30.62 -2.18 -10.42
C LYS A 81 31.88 -1.70 -9.70
N ILE A 82 31.73 -1.12 -8.50
CA ILE A 82 32.87 -0.67 -7.68
C ILE A 82 33.75 -1.88 -7.30
N ASN A 83 33.17 -2.98 -6.81
CA ASN A 83 33.92 -4.19 -6.48
C ASN A 83 34.64 -4.79 -7.70
N LYS A 84 34.01 -4.77 -8.88
CA LYS A 84 34.65 -5.21 -10.13
C LYS A 84 35.83 -4.32 -10.53
N LEU A 85 35.73 -3.01 -10.31
CA LEU A 85 36.82 -2.07 -10.53
C LEU A 85 37.97 -2.29 -9.53
N LEU A 86 37.66 -2.47 -8.24
CA LEU A 86 38.66 -2.76 -7.21
C LEU A 86 39.40 -4.08 -7.46
N LEU A 87 38.69 -5.12 -7.90
CA LEU A 87 39.30 -6.39 -8.28
C LEU A 87 40.24 -6.24 -9.48
N LYS A 88 39.90 -5.42 -10.48
CA LYS A 88 40.81 -5.09 -11.59
C LYS A 88 42.02 -4.26 -11.13
N LEU A 89 41.82 -3.35 -10.17
CA LEU A 89 42.85 -2.48 -9.61
C LEU A 89 43.78 -3.17 -8.59
N ASN A 90 43.48 -4.40 -8.18
CA ASN A 90 44.34 -5.23 -7.33
C ASN A 90 45.05 -6.36 -8.10
N GLN A 91 44.88 -6.46 -9.42
CA GLN A 91 45.66 -7.40 -10.24
C GLN A 91 47.08 -6.89 -10.48
N PRO A 92 48.12 -7.75 -10.44
CA PRO A 92 49.49 -7.35 -10.71
C PRO A 92 49.63 -6.72 -12.10
N PHE A 93 50.46 -5.68 -12.22
CA PHE A 93 50.63 -4.86 -13.44
C PHE A 93 50.89 -5.69 -14.71
N SER A 94 51.55 -6.84 -14.57
CA SER A 94 51.85 -7.80 -15.65
C SER A 94 50.62 -8.46 -16.29
N GLN A 95 49.44 -8.37 -15.68
CA GLN A 95 48.18 -8.87 -16.25
C GLN A 95 47.31 -7.76 -16.88
N ARG A 96 47.65 -6.48 -16.69
CA ARG A 96 46.82 -5.35 -17.18
C ARG A 96 47.14 -4.91 -18.60
N PHE A 97 48.37 -5.11 -19.04
CA PHE A 97 48.82 -4.82 -20.39
C PHE A 97 49.56 -6.04 -20.91
N LYS A 98 48.82 -6.95 -21.56
CA LYS A 98 49.44 -7.91 -22.47
C LYS A 98 49.73 -7.16 -23.78
N TYR A 99 51.00 -6.98 -24.12
CA TYR A 99 51.41 -6.77 -25.51
C TYR A 99 51.19 -8.06 -26.29
#